data_AF-A0A1G3Z2J7-F1
#
_entry.id   AF-A0A1G3Z2J7-F1
#
_cell.length_a   1.000
_cell.length_b   1.000
_cell.length_c   1.000
_cell.angle_alpha   90.00
_cell.angle_beta   90.00
_cell.angle_gamma   90.00
#
_symmetry.space_group_name_H-M   'P 1'
#
loop_
_entity.id
_entity.type
_entity.pdbx_description
1 polymer ?
#
loop_
_entity_poly.entity_id
_entity_poly.type
_entity_poly.pdbx_seq_one_letter_code
_entity_poly.pdbx_strand_id
1 'polypeptide(L)' 'MFMKLLVYSSDATRSQEKEFSRIPSFEGRKGIKALKDAVVAYQANLRQGNACTKTRAEVSGSGKKPYR' A
#
# COMPACT_ATOMS: atom_id res chain seq x y z
N MET A 1 12.11 18.33 -16.00
CA MET A 1 13.03 19.14 -15.18
C MET A 1 14.20 18.26 -14.75
N PHE A 2 15.45 18.65 -15.02
CA PHE A 2 16.62 17.87 -14.63
C PHE A 2 16.87 18.04 -13.13
N MET A 3 17.03 16.93 -12.42
CA MET A 3 17.42 16.95 -11.01
C MET A 3 18.90 16.58 -10.91
N LYS A 4 19.70 17.48 -10.32
CA LYS A 4 21.08 17.20 -9.97
C LYS A 4 21.09 16.53 -8.60
N LEU A 5 21.63 15.31 -8.54
CA LEU A 5 21.79 14.58 -7.29
C LEU A 5 23.27 14.30 -7.07
N LEU A 6 23.71 14.45 -5.83
CA LEU A 6 25.03 14.02 -5.38
C LEU A 6 25.00 12.49 -5.27
N VAL A 7 25.78 11.83 -6.12
CA VAL A 7 25.94 10.37 -6.10
C VAL A 7 27.11 10.05 -5.21
N TYR A 8 26.84 9.29 -4.14
CA TYR A 8 27.85 8.78 -3.21
C TYR A 8 28.26 7.36 -3.56
N SER A 9 29.56 7.05 -3.48
CA SER A 9 30.07 5.66 -3.46
C SER A 9 29.67 4.96 -2.15
N SER A 10 29.70 3.62 -2.13
CA SER A 10 29.51 2.81 -0.91
C SER A 10 30.42 3.24 0.24
N ASP A 11 31.60 3.75 -0.08
CA ASP A 11 32.61 4.24 0.87
C ASP A 11 32.38 5.71 1.30
N ALA A 12 31.21 6.27 1.02
CA ALA A 12 30.77 7.63 1.35
C ALA A 12 31.66 8.80 0.86
N THR A 13 32.70 8.53 0.07
CA THR A 13 33.79 9.49 -0.19
C THR A 13 33.77 10.17 -1.56
N ARG A 14 33.06 9.61 -2.55
CA ARG A 14 32.97 10.22 -3.89
C ARG A 14 31.61 10.87 -4.07
N SER A 15 31.57 12.20 -4.16
CA SER A 15 30.38 13.00 -4.49
C SER A 15 30.45 13.46 -5.95
N GLN A 16 29.92 12.64 -6.88
CA GLN A 16 29.75 13.07 -8.26
C GLN A 16 28.37 13.69 -8.45
N GLU A 17 28.31 14.93 -8.94
CA GLU A 17 27.05 15.51 -9.41
C GLU A 17 26.65 14.82 -10.71
N LYS A 18 25.53 14.10 -10.69
CA LYS A 18 24.99 13.45 -11.87
C LYS A 18 23.59 13.99 -12.15
N GLU A 19 23.35 14.32 -13.41
CA GLU A 19 22.03 14.72 -13.88
C GLU A 19 21.19 13.48 -14.15
N PHE A 20 20.01 13.43 -13.51
CA PHE A 20 19.05 12.37 -13.73
C PHE A 20 17.86 12.92 -14.52
N SER A 21 17.77 12.55 -15.80
CA SER A 21 16.73 12.98 -16.73
C SER A 21 15.43 12.18 -16.65
N ARG A 22 15.48 10.96 -16.10
CA ARG A 22 14.38 9.98 -16.12
C ARG A 22 13.62 9.80 -14.81
N ILE A 23 13.95 10.55 -13.76
CA ILE A 23 13.23 10.41 -12.49
C ILE A 23 11.86 11.10 -12.64
N PRO A 24 10.74 10.37 -12.53
CA PRO A 24 9.42 10.96 -12.57
C PRO A 24 9.26 11.86 -11.33
N SER A 25 9.24 13.17 -11.55
CA SER A 25 8.93 14.15 -10.52
C SER A 25 7.43 14.45 -10.57
N PHE A 26 6.78 14.40 -9.40
CA PHE A 26 5.39 14.81 -9.30
C PHE A 26 5.32 16.34 -9.37
N GLU A 27 4.77 16.88 -10.46
CA GLU A 27 4.55 18.32 -10.59
C GLU A 27 3.41 18.76 -9.66
N GLY A 28 3.77 19.37 -8.53
CA GLY A 28 2.81 19.96 -7.59
C GLY A 28 1.82 18.94 -7.02
N ARG A 29 0.51 19.22 -7.15
CA ARG A 29 -0.57 18.37 -6.61
C ARG A 29 -1.18 17.40 -7.63
N LYS A 30 -0.67 17.38 -8.87
CA LYS A 30 -1.22 16.51 -9.92
C LYS A 30 -0.96 15.05 -9.57
N GLY A 31 -2.01 14.22 -9.63
CA GLY A 31 -1.89 12.77 -9.45
C GLY A 31 -1.85 12.25 -8.01
N ILE A 32 -1.94 13.11 -6.99
CA ILE A 32 -1.94 12.67 -5.57
C ILE A 32 -3.08 11.67 -5.29
N LYS A 33 -4.27 11.92 -5.85
CA LYS A 33 -5.41 11.00 -5.70
C LYS A 33 -5.12 9.63 -6.32
N ALA A 34 -4.64 9.61 -7.56
CA ALA A 34 -4.33 8.36 -8.26
C ALA A 34 -3.22 7.57 -7.55
N LEU A 35 -2.20 8.26 -7.02
CA LEU A 35 -1.16 7.63 -6.20
C LEU A 35 -1.76 7.01 -4.92
N LYS A 36 -2.62 7.75 -4.22
CA LYS A 36 -3.28 7.25 -3.02
C LYS A 36 -4.15 6.03 -3.32
N ASP A 37 -4.95 6.10 -4.38
CA ASP A 37 -5.83 5.01 -4.81
C ASP A 37 -5.01 3.75 -5.16
N ALA A 38 -3.88 3.91 -5.86
CA ALA A 38 -2.96 2.82 -6.18
C ALA A 38 -2.33 2.17 -4.94
N VAL A 39 -1.88 2.99 -3.97
CA VAL A 39 -1.29 2.49 -2.72
C VAL A 39 -2.33 1.75 -1.87
N VAL A 40 -3.55 2.30 -1.76
CA VAL A 40 -4.64 1.67 -1.02
C VAL A 40 -5.04 0.35 -1.66
N ALA A 41 -5.16 0.29 -3.00
CA ALA A 41 -5.46 -0.95 -3.71
C ALA A 41 -4.37 -2.02 -3.49
N TYR A 42 -3.10 -1.63 -3.55
CA TYR A 42 -1.99 -2.53 -3.28
C TYR A 42 -2.04 -3.09 -1.86
N GLN A 43 -2.24 -2.22 -0.86
CA GLN A 43 -2.34 -2.64 0.55
C GLN A 43 -3.57 -3.52 0.80
N ALA A 44 -4.71 -3.23 0.16
CA ALA A 44 -5.91 -4.04 0.26
C ALA A 44 -5.69 -5.46 -0.29
N ASN A 45 -4.96 -5.60 -1.39
CA ASN A 45 -4.62 -6.91 -1.98
C ASN A 45 -3.68 -7.75 -1.10
N LEU A 46 -2.86 -7.11 -0.27
CA LEU A 46 -2.00 -7.81 0.70
C LEU A 46 -2.78 -8.31 1.92
N ARG A 47 -4.03 -7.90 2.12
CA ARG A 47 -4.84 -8.32 3.27
C ARG A 47 -5.23 -9.79 3.14
N GLN A 48 -4.81 -10.61 4.11
CA GLN A 48 -5.01 -12.07 4.10
C GLN A 48 -6.48 -12.54 4.06
N GLY A 49 -7.43 -11.77 4.60
CA GLY A 49 -8.86 -12.08 4.46
C GLY A 49 -9.38 -13.32 5.22
N ASN A 50 -8.63 -13.85 6.19
CA ASN A 50 -8.98 -15.06 6.95
C ASN A 50 -10.00 -14.86 8.09
N ALA A 51 -10.66 -13.71 8.17
CA ALA A 51 -11.65 -13.43 9.20
C ALA A 51 -12.97 -14.17 8.89
N CYS A 52 -13.39 -15.07 9.78
CA CYS A 52 -14.65 -15.80 9.68
C CYS A 52 -15.23 -16.02 11.09
N THR A 53 -16.53 -15.78 11.24
CA THR A 53 -17.28 -15.99 12.49
C THR A 53 -18.58 -16.71 12.17
N LYS A 54 -18.97 -17.68 13.01
CA LYS A 54 -20.20 -18.43 12.79
C LYS A 54 -21.43 -17.53 12.88
N THR A 55 -22.33 -17.65 11.91
CA THR A 55 -23.68 -17.06 12.03
C THR A 55 -24.55 -17.88 12.98
N ARG A 56 -25.70 -17.35 13.44
CA ARG A 56 -26.64 -18.06 14.33
C ARG A 56 -27.01 -19.45 13.79
N ALA A 57 -27.12 -19.61 12.48
CA ALA A 57 -27.51 -20.86 11.84
C ALA A 57 -26.35 -21.87 11.70
N GLU A 58 -25.10 -21.42 11.79
CA GLU A 58 -23.90 -22.26 11.69
C GLU A 58 -23.45 -22.81 13.05
N VAL A 59 -24.01 -22.29 14.14
CA VAL A 59 -23.78 -22.79 15.49
C VAL A 59 -24.59 -24.07 15.69
N SER A 60 -23.92 -25.13 16.16
CA SER A 60 -24.59 -26.38 16.52
C SER A 60 -25.53 -26.14 17.71
N GLY A 61 -26.79 -26.51 17.55
CA GLY A 61 -27.83 -26.31 18.54
C GLY A 61 -29.21 -26.53 17.93
N SER A 62 -30.25 -26.46 18.76
CA SER A 62 -31.62 -26.49 18.26
C SER A 62 -32.13 -25.07 17.99
N GLY A 63 -32.70 -24.84 16.82
CA GLY A 63 -33.49 -23.64 16.53
C GLY A 63 -34.88 -23.66 17.16
N LYS A 64 -35.24 -24.74 17.87
CA LYS A 64 -36.54 -24.93 18.51
C LYS A 64 -36.66 -24.03 19.73
N LYS A 65 -37.84 -23.44 19.92
CA LYS A 65 -38.20 -22.70 21.14
C LYS A 65 -37.95 -23.61 22.36
N PRO A 66 -37.16 -23.18 23.37
CA PRO A 66 -36.80 -24.04 24.51
C PRO A 66 -37.98 -24.40 25.42
N TYR A 67 -39.10 -23.69 25.30
CA TYR A 67 -40.29 -23.85 26.10
C TYR A 67 -41.54 -23.69 25.22
N ARG A 68 -42.73 -24.00 25.77
CA ARG A 68 -44.01 -23.79 25.07
C ARG A 68 -44.35 -22.32 24.90
#